data_AF-A0A534U8C2-F1
#
_entry.id   AF-A0A534U8C2-F1
#
_cell.length_a   1.000
_cell.length_b   1.000
_cell.length_c   1.000
_cell.angle_alpha   90.00
_cell.angle_beta   90.00
_cell.angle_gamma   90.00
#
_symmetry.space_group_name_H-M   'P 1'
#
loop_
_entity.id
_entity.type
_entity.pdbx_description
1 polymer ?
#
loop_
_entity_poly.entity_id
_entity_poly.type
_entity_poly.pdbx_seq_one_letter_code
_entity_poly.pdbx_strand_id
1 'polypeptide(L)'
;MSRLLLTVFLLLPVTTRAADHTVLGSKLVVKNPGAPEQRKISVKAKEAGSDDAIVGDPVANGAMLTIQINNGTSDTQTYNLPAGSWTGDATTGFMYKDPTGANGPVGVAEMKKQSGVFQIKVVVKGKLGTVSVVPPNPGFDSCVLLALTGGDSYSINFASGTVTNKAATLFKVSRPTQEGTCIAPNPNNLPLNHIVVVMQENRSADTYLAQLSSQGQPAYEAEPLTGNPDPTNPMNPPITPFHKTTYCEVADLNHSWNGTHAEVDGGAMDGFTAANANGADPFTMACTTHSRRVTATSPPHSPRRSPTDCICSRGHRLVTSATTRSD
;
A
#
# COMPACT_ATOMS: atom_id res chain seq x y z
N MET A 1 37.06 -5.63 49.90
CA MET A 1 36.64 -4.82 48.74
C MET A 1 35.34 -5.40 48.22
N SER A 2 34.23 -4.66 48.30
CA SER A 2 32.91 -5.18 47.93
C SER A 2 32.72 -5.11 46.40
N ARG A 3 32.30 -6.22 45.77
CA ARG A 3 31.94 -6.23 44.35
C ARG A 3 30.45 -6.00 44.20
N LEU A 4 30.08 -4.78 43.85
CA LEU A 4 28.71 -4.41 43.50
C LEU A 4 28.36 -5.04 42.14
N LEU A 5 27.46 -6.03 42.11
CA LEU A 5 26.86 -6.47 40.85
C LEU A 5 25.83 -5.43 40.41
N LEU A 6 26.10 -4.78 39.28
CA LEU A 6 25.16 -3.85 38.65
C LEU A 6 24.25 -4.64 37.68
N THR A 7 23.11 -5.11 38.18
CA THR A 7 22.13 -5.83 37.36
C THR A 7 21.37 -4.84 36.47
N VAL A 8 21.80 -4.71 35.21
CA VAL A 8 21.09 -3.89 34.21
C VAL A 8 19.82 -4.62 33.80
N PHE A 9 18.67 -4.17 34.31
CA PHE A 9 17.37 -4.58 33.77
C PHE A 9 17.18 -3.94 32.40
N LEU A 10 17.37 -4.73 31.35
CA LEU A 10 17.02 -4.34 29.99
C LEU A 10 15.48 -4.34 29.86
N LEU A 11 14.86 -3.20 30.17
CA LEU A 11 13.44 -2.96 29.90
C LEU A 11 13.22 -2.90 28.39
N LEU A 12 13.02 -4.07 27.78
CA LEU A 12 12.51 -4.18 26.41
C LEU A 12 11.14 -3.49 26.35
N PRO A 13 10.93 -2.50 25.49
CA PRO A 13 9.61 -1.91 25.31
C PRO A 13 8.69 -2.97 24.72
N VAL A 14 7.77 -3.48 25.54
CA VAL A 14 6.67 -4.32 25.06
C VAL A 14 5.77 -3.42 24.22
N THR A 15 5.92 -3.50 22.89
CA THR A 15 4.94 -2.92 21.97
C THR A 15 3.64 -3.69 22.12
N THR A 16 2.74 -3.16 22.95
CA THR A 16 1.37 -3.65 23.06
C THR A 16 0.73 -3.56 21.68
N ARG A 17 0.58 -4.71 21.03
CA ARG A 17 -0.12 -4.81 19.75
C ARG A 17 -1.56 -4.38 19.99
N ALA A 18 -2.07 -3.48 19.15
CA ALA A 18 -3.50 -3.23 19.07
C ALA A 18 -4.22 -4.57 18.83
N ALA A 19 -5.19 -4.89 19.68
CA ALA A 19 -6.00 -6.09 19.54
C ALA A 19 -7.07 -5.91 18.45
N ASP A 20 -7.60 -7.03 17.97
CA ASP A 20 -8.81 -7.07 17.16
C ASP A 20 -9.88 -7.85 17.92
N HIS A 21 -10.89 -7.10 18.37
CA HIS A 21 -12.09 -7.55 19.04
C HIS A 21 -13.11 -8.01 17.99
N THR A 22 -13.72 -9.18 18.17
CA THR A 22 -14.64 -9.74 17.18
C THR A 22 -16.07 -9.67 17.66
N VAL A 23 -16.77 -8.57 17.32
CA VAL A 23 -18.10 -8.29 17.85
C VAL A 23 -19.20 -8.92 16.98
N LEU A 24 -20.10 -9.70 17.59
CA LEU A 24 -21.15 -10.42 16.84
C LEU A 24 -22.06 -9.47 16.02
N GLY A 25 -22.03 -9.66 14.70
CA GLY A 25 -22.85 -8.94 13.75
C GLY A 25 -24.35 -9.20 13.94
N SER A 26 -25.17 -8.17 13.70
CA SER A 26 -26.64 -8.26 13.79
C SER A 26 -27.32 -8.00 12.44
N LYS A 27 -26.89 -6.94 11.74
CA LYS A 27 -27.43 -6.57 10.42
C LYS A 27 -26.48 -5.66 9.63
N LEU A 28 -26.20 -6.02 8.38
CA LEU A 28 -25.63 -5.15 7.36
C LEU A 28 -26.71 -4.85 6.30
N VAL A 29 -26.73 -3.61 5.80
CA VAL A 29 -27.52 -3.22 4.62
C VAL A 29 -26.72 -2.24 3.78
N VAL A 30 -26.38 -2.62 2.54
CA VAL A 30 -25.85 -1.76 1.48
C VAL A 30 -26.97 -1.53 0.46
N LYS A 31 -27.40 -0.28 0.30
CA LYS A 31 -28.38 0.15 -0.71
C LYS A 31 -27.69 0.95 -1.80
N ASN A 32 -27.92 0.56 -3.04
CA ASN A 32 -27.44 1.27 -4.22
C ASN A 32 -28.61 1.55 -5.19
N PRO A 33 -29.25 2.72 -5.09
CA PRO A 33 -30.29 3.12 -6.04
C PRO A 33 -29.70 3.70 -7.34
N GLY A 34 -28.36 3.85 -7.47
CA GLY A 34 -27.72 4.42 -8.66
C GLY A 34 -26.39 5.13 -8.35
N ALA A 35 -26.43 6.47 -8.32
CA ALA A 35 -25.25 7.31 -8.20
C ALA A 35 -24.61 7.21 -6.78
N PRO A 36 -23.28 7.39 -6.62
CA PRO A 36 -22.58 7.28 -5.33
C PRO A 36 -23.20 8.09 -4.19
N GLU A 37 -23.77 9.26 -4.51
CA GLU A 37 -24.36 10.22 -3.57
C GLU A 37 -25.76 9.76 -3.09
N GLN A 38 -26.35 8.76 -3.74
CA GLN A 38 -27.65 8.20 -3.40
C GLN A 38 -27.53 6.91 -2.57
N ARG A 39 -26.32 6.34 -2.47
CA ARG A 39 -26.04 5.08 -1.77
C ARG A 39 -26.16 5.23 -0.26
N LYS A 40 -26.40 4.13 0.43
CA LYS A 40 -26.51 4.10 1.90
C LYS A 40 -26.02 2.78 2.46
N ILE A 41 -25.20 2.85 3.50
CA ILE A 41 -24.79 1.67 4.27
C ILE A 41 -25.27 1.83 5.71
N SER A 42 -25.76 0.73 6.29
CA SER A 42 -26.18 0.67 7.69
C SER A 42 -25.64 -0.61 8.31
N VAL A 43 -24.85 -0.49 9.36
CA VAL A 43 -24.22 -1.59 10.09
C VAL A 43 -24.78 -1.63 11.52
N LYS A 44 -25.02 -2.83 12.02
CA LYS A 44 -25.33 -3.09 13.44
C LYS A 44 -24.63 -4.37 13.88
N ALA A 45 -23.85 -4.28 14.94
CA ALA A 45 -23.42 -5.40 15.78
C ALA A 45 -24.18 -5.35 17.12
N LYS A 46 -24.46 -6.52 17.68
CA LYS A 46 -24.99 -6.66 19.05
C LYS A 46 -24.62 -8.04 19.55
N GLU A 47 -23.75 -8.05 20.55
CA GLU A 47 -23.25 -9.24 21.21
C GLU A 47 -23.68 -9.16 22.69
N ALA A 48 -24.03 -10.30 23.31
CA ALA A 48 -24.54 -10.36 24.67
C ALA A 48 -23.78 -11.40 25.48
N GLY A 49 -23.28 -11.02 26.66
CA GLY A 49 -22.28 -11.79 27.38
C GLY A 49 -20.84 -11.49 26.94
N SER A 50 -20.63 -10.38 26.24
CA SER A 50 -19.37 -10.03 25.57
C SER A 50 -18.23 -9.76 26.54
N ASP A 51 -17.07 -10.35 26.25
CA ASP A 51 -15.81 -10.12 26.96
C ASP A 51 -15.00 -8.92 26.41
N ASP A 52 -15.14 -8.60 25.12
CA ASP A 52 -14.53 -7.45 24.41
C ASP A 52 -14.51 -6.14 25.23
N ALA A 53 -13.35 -5.49 25.34
CA ALA A 53 -13.19 -4.21 26.03
C ALA A 53 -13.19 -3.03 25.05
N ILE A 54 -13.54 -1.83 25.50
CA ILE A 54 -13.28 -0.62 24.71
C ILE A 54 -11.91 -0.08 25.11
N VAL A 55 -10.93 -0.24 24.22
CA VAL A 55 -9.55 0.22 24.38
C VAL A 55 -9.22 1.23 23.29
N GLY A 56 -8.78 2.42 23.71
CA GLY A 56 -8.47 3.57 22.85
C GLY A 56 -9.34 4.79 23.14
N ASP A 57 -8.91 5.95 22.62
CA ASP A 57 -9.64 7.22 22.75
C ASP A 57 -9.78 7.91 21.39
N PRO A 58 -10.95 7.79 20.73
CA PRO A 58 -11.23 8.47 19.48
C PRO A 58 -11.64 9.94 19.68
N VAL A 59 -11.93 10.41 20.90
CA VAL A 59 -12.15 11.84 21.18
C VAL A 59 -10.82 12.60 21.11
N ALA A 60 -9.72 11.97 21.50
CA ALA A 60 -8.37 12.50 21.29
C ALA A 60 -7.81 12.22 19.88
N ASN A 61 -7.94 11.00 19.37
CA ASN A 61 -7.15 10.53 18.21
C ASN A 61 -7.97 10.25 16.93
N GLY A 62 -9.30 10.26 17.02
CA GLY A 62 -10.18 9.79 15.94
C GLY A 62 -10.15 8.27 15.74
N ALA A 63 -10.71 7.83 14.62
CA ALA A 63 -10.80 6.42 14.25
C ALA A 63 -10.87 6.24 12.73
N MET A 64 -10.66 5.01 12.26
CA MET A 64 -10.88 4.59 10.88
C MET A 64 -12.03 3.60 10.81
N LEU A 65 -12.92 3.76 9.83
CA LEU A 65 -13.98 2.79 9.51
C LEU A 65 -13.69 2.19 8.14
N THR A 66 -13.52 0.88 8.05
CA THR A 66 -13.38 0.16 6.78
C THR A 66 -14.60 -0.72 6.55
N ILE A 67 -15.20 -0.61 5.37
CA ILE A 67 -16.30 -1.47 4.92
C ILE A 67 -15.79 -2.27 3.73
N GLN A 68 -15.86 -3.60 3.86
CA GLN A 68 -15.45 -4.56 2.85
C GLN A 68 -16.65 -5.40 2.41
N ILE A 69 -16.90 -5.48 1.10
CA ILE A 69 -17.91 -6.32 0.47
C ILE A 69 -17.20 -7.29 -0.48
N ASN A 70 -17.35 -8.59 -0.26
CA ASN A 70 -16.60 -9.61 -0.99
C ASN A 70 -17.40 -10.10 -2.21
N ASN A 71 -16.88 -9.82 -3.41
CA ASN A 71 -17.54 -10.07 -4.71
C ASN A 71 -16.64 -10.86 -5.69
N GLY A 72 -15.88 -11.84 -5.20
CA GLY A 72 -14.77 -12.46 -5.94
C GLY A 72 -13.54 -11.55 -6.01
N THR A 73 -13.74 -10.27 -6.30
CA THR A 73 -12.84 -9.16 -5.93
C THR A 73 -13.45 -8.43 -4.73
N SER A 74 -12.64 -8.02 -3.75
CA SER A 74 -13.13 -7.25 -2.60
C SER A 74 -13.32 -5.78 -2.98
N ASP A 75 -14.54 -5.25 -2.80
CA ASP A 75 -14.81 -3.81 -2.85
C ASP A 75 -14.67 -3.27 -1.42
N THR A 76 -13.72 -2.35 -1.23
CA THR A 76 -13.33 -1.84 0.09
C THR A 76 -13.27 -0.33 0.06
N GLN A 77 -13.95 0.32 1.00
CA GLN A 77 -13.80 1.76 1.24
C GLN A 77 -13.53 2.02 2.72
N THR A 78 -12.53 2.85 2.97
CA THR A 78 -12.09 3.29 4.29
C THR A 78 -12.41 4.77 4.46
N TYR A 79 -12.95 5.12 5.63
CA TYR A 79 -13.36 6.47 6.01
C TYR A 79 -12.59 6.91 7.26
N ASN A 80 -12.11 8.15 7.26
CA ASN A 80 -11.54 8.79 8.45
C ASN A 80 -12.66 9.39 9.30
N LEU A 81 -12.66 9.14 10.60
CA LEU A 81 -13.61 9.67 11.59
C LEU A 81 -12.81 10.53 12.58
N PRO A 82 -12.58 11.83 12.29
CA PRO A 82 -11.65 12.66 13.06
C PRO A 82 -12.15 12.98 14.48
N ALA A 83 -11.17 13.22 15.36
CA ALA A 83 -11.33 13.44 16.80
C ALA A 83 -12.47 14.41 17.19
N GLY A 84 -12.52 15.59 16.57
CA GLY A 84 -13.45 16.66 16.93
C GLY A 84 -14.95 16.39 16.69
N SER A 85 -15.33 15.23 16.15
CA SER A 85 -16.73 14.80 15.98
C SER A 85 -17.12 13.62 16.87
N TRP A 86 -16.22 13.16 17.75
CA TRP A 86 -16.47 12.12 18.76
C TRP A 86 -16.88 12.73 20.11
N THR A 87 -17.64 11.95 20.87
CA THR A 87 -18.07 12.25 22.25
C THR A 87 -18.18 10.95 23.05
N GLY A 88 -18.11 11.02 24.38
CA GLY A 88 -18.22 9.87 25.28
C GLY A 88 -16.89 9.41 25.83
N ASP A 89 -16.86 8.21 26.42
CA ASP A 89 -15.72 7.63 27.11
C ASP A 89 -15.77 6.08 27.03
N ALA A 90 -14.70 5.39 27.41
CA ALA A 90 -14.64 3.91 27.31
C ALA A 90 -15.63 3.16 28.24
N THR A 91 -16.16 3.82 29.28
CA THR A 91 -17.14 3.25 30.23
C THR A 91 -18.58 3.40 29.71
N THR A 92 -18.92 4.56 29.15
CA THR A 92 -20.27 4.85 28.64
C THR A 92 -20.46 4.49 27.16
N GLY A 93 -19.35 4.41 26.43
CA GLY A 93 -19.28 4.25 24.97
C GLY A 93 -19.02 5.56 24.24
N PHE A 94 -18.55 5.43 22.99
CA PHE A 94 -18.23 6.54 22.10
C PHE A 94 -19.30 6.75 21.02
N MET A 95 -19.50 8.02 20.66
CA MET A 95 -20.51 8.49 19.71
C MET A 95 -19.88 9.52 18.76
N TYR A 96 -19.69 9.13 17.51
CA TYR A 96 -19.35 10.00 16.38
C TYR A 96 -20.61 10.57 15.74
N LYS A 97 -20.64 11.87 15.46
CA LYS A 97 -21.73 12.53 14.73
C LYS A 97 -21.19 13.54 13.73
N ASP A 98 -21.52 13.32 12.46
CA ASP A 98 -21.37 14.31 11.39
C ASP A 98 -22.68 14.41 10.60
N PRO A 99 -23.68 15.18 11.09
CA PRO A 99 -24.99 15.27 10.45
C PRO A 99 -24.93 16.00 9.10
N THR A 100 -23.88 16.77 8.85
CA THR A 100 -23.68 17.65 7.69
C THR A 100 -22.79 17.04 6.60
N GLY A 101 -21.95 16.05 6.93
CA GLY A 101 -20.97 15.47 6.01
C GLY A 101 -19.69 16.30 5.88
N ALA A 102 -19.33 17.06 6.90
CA ALA A 102 -18.13 17.91 6.90
C ALA A 102 -16.83 17.11 6.78
N ASN A 103 -16.82 15.89 7.33
CA ASN A 103 -15.70 14.94 7.29
C ASN A 103 -15.95 13.76 6.32
N GLY A 104 -17.12 13.72 5.65
CA GLY A 104 -17.47 12.73 4.65
C GLY A 104 -18.75 11.93 4.96
N PRO A 105 -18.92 10.73 4.35
CA PRO A 105 -20.22 10.08 4.25
C PRO A 105 -20.72 9.41 5.52
N VAL A 106 -19.86 9.21 6.53
CA VAL A 106 -20.24 8.58 7.80
C VAL A 106 -21.01 9.60 8.63
N GLY A 107 -22.34 9.45 8.72
CA GLY A 107 -23.15 10.39 9.49
C GLY A 107 -23.20 10.11 10.99
N VAL A 108 -23.07 8.84 11.37
CA VAL A 108 -23.07 8.35 12.76
C VAL A 108 -22.21 7.09 12.85
N ALA A 109 -21.37 7.01 13.89
CA ALA A 109 -20.87 5.76 14.44
C ALA A 109 -21.08 5.76 15.97
N GLU A 110 -21.62 4.68 16.52
CA GLU A 110 -21.82 4.47 17.96
C GLU A 110 -21.13 3.16 18.34
N MET A 111 -20.35 3.15 19.42
CA MET A 111 -19.78 1.95 20.04
C MET A 111 -19.97 2.01 21.54
N LYS A 112 -20.45 0.94 22.17
CA LYS A 112 -20.69 0.91 23.61
C LYS A 112 -20.70 -0.50 24.18
N LYS A 113 -20.29 -0.64 25.44
CA LYS A 113 -20.48 -1.83 26.27
C LYS A 113 -21.33 -1.45 27.48
N GLN A 114 -22.52 -2.06 27.62
CA GLN A 114 -23.42 -1.78 28.75
C GLN A 114 -24.04 -3.09 29.24
N SER A 115 -23.91 -3.37 30.55
CA SER A 115 -24.46 -4.58 31.20
C SER A 115 -24.09 -5.89 30.48
N GLY A 116 -22.82 -6.04 30.08
CA GLY A 116 -22.34 -7.20 29.34
C GLY A 116 -22.79 -7.30 27.87
N VAL A 117 -23.41 -6.24 27.32
CA VAL A 117 -23.84 -6.18 25.91
C VAL A 117 -22.98 -5.18 25.14
N PHE A 118 -22.19 -5.67 24.19
CA PHE A 118 -21.42 -4.84 23.26
C PHE A 118 -22.29 -4.50 22.04
N GLN A 119 -22.25 -3.24 21.60
CA GLN A 119 -23.02 -2.76 20.45
C GLN A 119 -22.20 -1.80 19.61
N ILE A 120 -22.20 -2.03 18.29
CA ILE A 120 -21.70 -1.06 17.30
C ILE A 120 -22.84 -0.72 16.34
N LYS A 121 -23.01 0.55 16.00
CA LYS A 121 -23.95 1.01 14.97
C LYS A 121 -23.27 2.02 14.07
N VAL A 122 -23.39 1.85 12.76
CA VAL A 122 -22.83 2.79 11.77
C VAL A 122 -23.88 3.13 10.72
N VAL A 123 -23.93 4.40 10.31
CA VAL A 123 -24.79 4.86 9.22
C VAL A 123 -23.97 5.73 8.26
N VAL A 124 -23.71 5.19 7.07
CA VAL A 124 -23.04 5.89 5.96
C VAL A 124 -24.10 6.34 4.94
N LYS A 125 -24.03 7.58 4.47
CA LYS A 125 -24.99 8.18 3.54
C LYS A 125 -24.25 8.88 2.40
N GLY A 126 -24.54 8.50 1.15
CA GLY A 126 -24.02 9.15 -0.05
C GLY A 126 -24.27 10.66 -0.09
N LYS A 127 -25.39 11.12 0.50
CA LYS A 127 -25.74 12.55 0.57
C LYS A 127 -24.73 13.38 1.39
N LEU A 128 -23.94 12.74 2.26
CA LEU A 128 -22.93 13.38 3.10
C LEU A 128 -21.51 13.25 2.52
N GLY A 129 -21.34 12.53 1.41
CA GLY A 129 -20.07 12.26 0.76
C GLY A 129 -20.18 11.03 -0.15
N THR A 130 -19.33 10.90 -1.16
CA THR A 130 -19.48 9.80 -2.13
C THR A 130 -19.15 8.43 -1.51
N VAL A 131 -20.00 7.44 -1.82
CA VAL A 131 -19.80 6.05 -1.38
C VAL A 131 -19.47 5.20 -2.62
N SER A 132 -18.25 4.68 -2.71
CA SER A 132 -17.84 3.83 -3.82
C SER A 132 -18.47 2.43 -3.72
N VAL A 133 -18.58 1.91 -2.50
CA VAL A 133 -19.03 0.55 -2.20
C VAL A 133 -20.40 0.23 -2.78
N VAL A 134 -20.50 -0.89 -3.50
CA VAL A 134 -21.75 -1.41 -4.09
C VAL A 134 -22.13 -2.81 -3.58
N PRO A 135 -23.41 -3.21 -3.71
CA PRO A 135 -23.83 -4.60 -3.55
C PRO A 135 -23.03 -5.57 -4.45
N PRO A 136 -22.67 -6.77 -3.97
CA PRO A 136 -21.90 -7.73 -4.75
C PRO A 136 -22.79 -8.45 -5.78
N ASN A 137 -22.19 -8.77 -6.92
CA ASN A 137 -22.74 -9.54 -8.03
C ASN A 137 -21.61 -10.38 -8.69
N PRO A 138 -21.39 -11.66 -8.30
CA PRO A 138 -21.99 -12.42 -7.20
C PRO A 138 -21.15 -12.41 -5.90
N GLY A 139 -21.81 -12.26 -4.74
CA GLY A 139 -21.16 -12.39 -3.45
C GLY A 139 -22.13 -12.48 -2.26
N PHE A 140 -21.62 -13.01 -1.16
CA PHE A 140 -22.39 -13.34 0.05
C PHE A 140 -21.70 -12.91 1.35
N ASP A 141 -20.43 -12.51 1.30
CA ASP A 141 -19.61 -12.18 2.46
C ASP A 141 -19.27 -10.68 2.51
N SER A 142 -19.07 -10.18 3.73
CA SER A 142 -18.75 -8.79 4.02
C SER A 142 -18.24 -8.66 5.45
N CYS A 143 -17.37 -7.67 5.67
CA CYS A 143 -16.83 -7.37 6.98
C CYS A 143 -16.76 -5.85 7.20
N VAL A 144 -16.93 -5.42 8.45
CA VAL A 144 -16.81 -4.01 8.84
C VAL A 144 -15.84 -3.91 10.01
N LEU A 145 -14.77 -3.15 9.82
CA LEU A 145 -13.75 -2.88 10.82
C LEU A 145 -13.88 -1.44 11.31
N LEU A 146 -14.02 -1.24 12.62
CA LEU A 146 -13.83 0.06 13.27
C LEU A 146 -12.51 0.00 14.03
N ALA A 147 -11.52 0.83 13.70
CA ALA A 147 -10.23 0.88 14.39
C ALA A 147 -10.04 2.23 15.08
N LEU A 148 -9.82 2.25 16.39
CA LEU A 148 -9.55 3.50 17.11
C LEU A 148 -8.08 3.87 16.91
N THR A 149 -7.80 5.12 16.55
CA THR A 149 -6.41 5.56 16.32
C THR A 149 -5.64 5.51 17.64
N GLY A 150 -4.55 4.73 17.70
CA GLY A 150 -3.79 4.52 18.94
C GLY A 150 -4.48 3.62 19.98
N GLY A 151 -5.53 2.90 19.59
CA GLY A 151 -6.20 1.87 20.39
C GLY A 151 -6.44 0.59 19.59
N ASP A 152 -7.45 -0.16 20.02
CA ASP A 152 -7.79 -1.45 19.42
C ASP A 152 -8.79 -1.32 18.26
N SER A 153 -8.99 -2.43 17.56
CA SER A 153 -9.92 -2.56 16.44
C SER A 153 -11.05 -3.53 16.74
N TYR A 154 -12.17 -3.35 16.05
CA TYR A 154 -13.44 -4.04 16.29
C TYR A 154 -13.97 -4.54 14.95
N SER A 155 -13.80 -5.83 14.72
CA SER A 155 -14.25 -6.55 13.53
C SER A 155 -15.69 -7.03 13.67
N ILE A 156 -16.49 -6.81 12.63
CA ILE A 156 -17.87 -7.28 12.51
C ILE A 156 -18.00 -8.11 11.24
N ASN A 157 -17.81 -9.42 11.36
CA ASN A 157 -17.98 -10.36 10.26
C ASN A 157 -19.48 -10.67 10.01
N PHE A 158 -19.85 -10.83 8.73
CA PHE A 158 -21.22 -11.16 8.32
C PHE A 158 -21.35 -12.48 7.52
N ALA A 159 -20.26 -13.22 7.27
CA ALA A 159 -20.24 -14.44 6.46
C ALA A 159 -21.27 -15.50 6.91
N SER A 160 -21.52 -15.58 8.22
CA SER A 160 -22.43 -16.54 8.86
C SER A 160 -23.92 -16.15 8.83
N GLY A 161 -24.27 -15.00 8.26
CA GLY A 161 -25.63 -14.45 8.33
C GLY A 161 -26.54 -14.79 7.15
N THR A 162 -27.86 -14.62 7.35
CA THR A 162 -28.85 -14.79 6.27
C THR A 162 -28.77 -13.64 5.28
N VAL A 163 -28.37 -13.96 4.03
CA VAL A 163 -28.21 -13.01 2.94
C VAL A 163 -29.56 -12.69 2.25
N THR A 164 -29.74 -11.44 1.84
CA THR A 164 -30.76 -10.99 0.89
C THR A 164 -30.06 -10.09 -0.13
N ASN A 165 -29.75 -10.63 -1.30
CA ASN A 165 -29.10 -9.91 -2.40
C ASN A 165 -30.13 -9.66 -3.53
N LYS A 166 -30.17 -8.44 -4.08
CA LYS A 166 -30.96 -8.05 -5.26
C LYS A 166 -30.06 -7.45 -6.34
N ALA A 167 -29.07 -8.23 -6.76
CA ALA A 167 -28.00 -7.83 -7.67
C ALA A 167 -27.40 -6.47 -7.23
N ALA A 168 -27.08 -5.60 -8.19
CA ALA A 168 -26.45 -4.31 -7.94
C ALA A 168 -27.24 -3.32 -7.05
N THR A 169 -28.48 -3.61 -6.64
CA THR A 169 -29.38 -2.63 -5.96
C THR A 169 -29.44 -2.73 -4.45
N LEU A 170 -29.31 -3.94 -3.89
CA LEU A 170 -29.41 -4.18 -2.45
C LEU A 170 -28.60 -5.40 -2.06
N PHE A 171 -27.70 -5.22 -1.10
CA PHE A 171 -27.12 -6.30 -0.33
C PHE A 171 -27.51 -6.13 1.13
N LYS A 172 -27.98 -7.20 1.75
CA LYS A 172 -28.35 -7.22 3.16
C LYS A 172 -27.91 -8.54 3.75
N VAL A 173 -27.32 -8.48 4.93
CA VAL A 173 -27.08 -9.64 5.77
C VAL A 173 -27.77 -9.42 7.10
N SER A 174 -28.38 -10.46 7.66
CA SER A 174 -29.05 -10.38 8.97
C SER A 174 -28.89 -11.65 9.76
N ARG A 175 -28.76 -11.52 11.08
CA ARG A 175 -28.52 -12.64 12.01
C ARG A 175 -27.29 -13.50 11.66
N PRO A 176 -26.08 -12.92 11.52
CA PRO A 176 -24.84 -13.67 11.75
C PRO A 176 -24.94 -14.53 13.02
N THR A 177 -24.31 -15.71 12.98
CA THR A 177 -24.31 -16.70 14.07
C THR A 177 -22.90 -16.97 14.60
N GLN A 178 -21.89 -16.40 13.96
CA GLN A 178 -20.47 -16.49 14.31
C GLN A 178 -19.83 -15.11 14.20
N GLU A 179 -18.91 -14.85 15.11
CA GLU A 179 -17.96 -13.75 15.06
C GLU A 179 -16.81 -14.06 14.08
N GLY A 180 -15.96 -13.07 13.85
CA GLY A 180 -14.76 -13.24 13.03
C GLY A 180 -14.04 -11.93 12.77
N THR A 181 -12.76 -12.03 12.47
CA THR A 181 -11.91 -10.87 12.12
C THR A 181 -12.20 -10.36 10.70
N CYS A 182 -12.05 -9.05 10.51
CA CYS A 182 -11.96 -8.40 9.21
C CYS A 182 -10.52 -8.19 8.75
N ILE A 183 -9.55 -8.43 9.63
CA ILE A 183 -8.13 -8.32 9.32
C ILE A 183 -7.74 -9.59 8.55
N ALA A 184 -7.35 -9.43 7.29
CA ALA A 184 -6.81 -10.55 6.52
C ALA A 184 -5.60 -11.14 7.27
N PRO A 185 -5.56 -12.47 7.50
CA PRO A 185 -4.41 -13.08 8.15
C PRO A 185 -3.17 -12.79 7.31
N ASN A 186 -2.08 -12.39 7.97
CA ASN A 186 -0.80 -12.19 7.30
C ASN A 186 -0.40 -13.53 6.66
N PRO A 187 -0.33 -13.64 5.32
CA PRO A 187 -0.25 -14.93 4.65
C PRO A 187 1.02 -15.74 4.97
N ASN A 188 2.03 -15.08 5.56
CA ASN A 188 3.28 -15.71 5.99
C ASN A 188 3.62 -15.41 7.47
N ASN A 189 2.68 -14.90 8.27
CA ASN A 189 2.90 -14.44 9.65
C ASN A 189 4.14 -13.52 9.84
N LEU A 190 4.47 -12.70 8.83
CA LEU A 190 5.64 -11.82 8.89
C LEU A 190 5.52 -10.83 10.06
N PRO A 191 6.58 -10.61 10.85
CA PRO A 191 6.57 -9.68 11.99
C PRO A 191 6.72 -8.21 11.54
N LEU A 192 6.05 -7.83 10.45
CA LEU A 192 6.08 -6.49 9.88
C LEU A 192 4.77 -5.75 10.22
N ASN A 193 4.88 -4.65 10.95
CA ASN A 193 3.74 -3.77 11.26
C ASN A 193 3.53 -2.68 10.21
N HIS A 194 4.62 -2.19 9.61
CA HIS A 194 4.60 -1.10 8.63
C HIS A 194 5.60 -1.39 7.51
N ILE A 195 5.25 -0.97 6.29
CA ILE A 195 6.15 -0.92 5.15
C ILE A 195 6.18 0.54 4.69
N VAL A 196 7.35 1.17 4.78
CA VAL A 196 7.58 2.52 4.25
C VAL A 196 8.27 2.38 2.90
N VAL A 197 7.58 2.73 1.83
CA VAL A 197 8.14 2.73 0.47
C VAL A 197 8.69 4.11 0.16
N VAL A 198 10.01 4.27 0.27
CA VAL A 198 10.70 5.48 -0.17
C VAL A 198 10.94 5.38 -1.67
N MET A 199 10.15 6.12 -2.45
CA MET A 199 10.35 6.24 -3.89
C MET A 199 11.40 7.32 -4.15
N GLN A 200 12.65 6.88 -4.33
CA GLN A 200 13.70 7.74 -4.87
C GLN A 200 13.52 7.89 -6.38
N GLU A 201 13.96 9.02 -6.90
CA GLU A 201 13.70 9.43 -8.27
C GLU A 201 15.02 9.46 -9.05
N ASN A 202 14.93 8.90 -10.25
CA ASN A 202 15.81 8.96 -11.40
C ASN A 202 17.32 8.91 -11.13
N ARG A 203 17.69 7.79 -10.50
CA ARG A 203 19.03 7.21 -10.54
C ARG A 203 18.94 5.72 -10.75
N SER A 204 19.93 5.18 -11.44
CA SER A 204 19.98 3.78 -11.79
C SER A 204 20.54 2.92 -10.67
N ALA A 205 20.47 1.60 -10.85
CA ALA A 205 21.21 0.68 -9.99
C ALA A 205 22.71 0.99 -10.02
N ASP A 206 23.34 1.09 -11.19
CA ASP A 206 24.81 1.15 -11.24
C ASP A 206 25.35 2.56 -10.89
N THR A 207 24.59 3.64 -11.12
CA THR A 207 24.97 4.98 -10.61
C THR A 207 25.13 5.02 -9.08
N TYR A 208 24.36 4.21 -8.34
CA TYR A 208 24.52 4.09 -6.89
C TYR A 208 25.38 2.90 -6.47
N LEU A 209 25.34 1.79 -7.20
CA LEU A 209 25.72 0.46 -6.70
C LEU A 209 26.71 -0.31 -7.59
N ALA A 210 27.21 0.22 -8.70
CA ALA A 210 28.15 -0.49 -9.60
C ALA A 210 29.36 -1.08 -8.85
N GLN A 211 29.88 -0.32 -7.89
CA GLN A 211 31.05 -0.68 -7.09
C GLN A 211 30.71 -1.60 -5.90
N LEU A 212 29.46 -2.06 -5.71
CA LEU A 212 29.13 -3.02 -4.64
C LEU A 212 29.95 -4.31 -4.74
N SER A 213 30.22 -4.79 -5.97
CA SER A 213 31.00 -6.01 -6.21
C SER A 213 32.43 -5.88 -5.66
N SER A 214 33.07 -4.74 -5.84
CA SER A 214 34.42 -4.43 -5.31
C SER A 214 34.40 -4.04 -3.82
N GLN A 215 33.28 -3.53 -3.31
CA GLN A 215 33.10 -3.07 -1.92
C GLN A 215 32.51 -4.14 -0.98
N GLY A 216 32.73 -5.42 -1.27
CA GLY A 216 32.40 -6.52 -0.35
C GLY A 216 31.04 -7.19 -0.56
N GLN A 217 30.35 -6.92 -1.67
CA GLN A 217 29.17 -7.66 -2.12
C GLN A 217 29.46 -8.40 -3.44
N PRO A 218 30.36 -9.39 -3.47
CA PRO A 218 30.86 -10.02 -4.70
C PRO A 218 29.81 -10.83 -5.49
N ALA A 219 28.60 -10.98 -4.96
CA ALA A 219 27.44 -11.53 -5.67
C ALA A 219 26.71 -10.49 -6.55
N TYR A 220 27.03 -9.20 -6.40
CA TYR A 220 26.61 -8.13 -7.31
C TYR A 220 27.46 -8.15 -8.59
N GLU A 221 26.88 -7.81 -9.73
CA GLU A 221 27.57 -7.76 -11.02
C GLU A 221 28.72 -6.75 -10.99
N ALA A 222 29.88 -7.11 -11.53
CA ALA A 222 31.03 -6.21 -11.55
C ALA A 222 30.87 -5.14 -12.65
N GLU A 223 31.23 -3.89 -12.33
CA GLU A 223 31.15 -2.78 -13.29
C GLU A 223 31.97 -3.05 -14.57
N PRO A 224 31.40 -2.86 -15.78
CA PRO A 224 32.10 -3.15 -17.03
C PRO A 224 33.18 -2.12 -17.35
N LEU A 225 34.34 -2.59 -17.79
CA LEU A 225 35.49 -1.75 -18.14
C LEU A 225 35.54 -1.34 -19.63
N THR A 226 34.52 -1.69 -20.42
CA THR A 226 34.50 -1.50 -21.89
C THR A 226 34.00 -0.13 -22.32
N GLY A 227 33.02 0.43 -21.61
CA GLY A 227 32.40 1.72 -21.94
C GLY A 227 31.52 1.71 -23.21
N ASN A 228 31.06 2.91 -23.56
CA ASN A 228 30.16 3.20 -24.68
C ASN A 228 30.86 4.16 -25.67
N PRO A 229 30.69 4.04 -27.01
CA PRO A 229 31.38 4.92 -27.97
C PRO A 229 31.06 6.41 -27.77
N ASP A 230 32.06 7.29 -27.76
CA ASP A 230 31.86 8.75 -27.72
C ASP A 230 31.30 9.26 -29.07
N PRO A 231 30.05 9.74 -29.14
CA PRO A 231 29.45 10.24 -30.39
C PRO A 231 29.94 11.64 -30.77
N THR A 232 30.67 12.33 -29.88
CA THR A 232 31.15 13.71 -30.09
C THR A 232 32.55 13.76 -30.72
N ASN A 233 33.26 12.63 -30.71
CA ASN A 233 34.62 12.50 -31.23
C ASN A 233 34.62 11.61 -32.49
N PRO A 234 35.06 12.09 -33.67
CA PRO A 234 35.04 11.31 -34.92
C PRO A 234 35.81 9.97 -34.90
N MET A 235 36.67 9.74 -33.91
CA MET A 235 37.38 8.48 -33.70
C MET A 235 36.60 7.47 -32.83
N ASN A 236 35.43 7.85 -32.30
CA ASN A 236 34.55 7.08 -31.42
C ASN A 236 35.26 6.29 -30.29
N PRO A 237 36.21 6.88 -29.53
CA PRO A 237 36.80 6.19 -28.37
C PRO A 237 35.72 5.89 -27.32
N PRO A 238 35.82 4.80 -26.56
CA PRO A 238 34.83 4.49 -25.53
C PRO A 238 34.95 5.41 -24.32
N ILE A 239 33.82 5.91 -23.84
CA ILE A 239 33.64 6.51 -22.51
C ILE A 239 33.38 5.36 -21.54
N THR A 240 34.37 5.02 -20.72
CA THR A 240 34.24 4.01 -19.65
C THR A 240 33.52 4.59 -18.43
N PRO A 241 32.85 3.76 -17.60
CA PRO A 241 32.32 4.21 -16.31
C PRO A 241 33.40 4.85 -15.42
N PHE A 242 33.01 5.85 -14.63
CA PHE A 242 33.93 6.59 -13.76
C PHE A 242 33.21 7.18 -12.55
N HIS A 243 33.96 7.48 -11.48
CA HIS A 243 33.41 8.14 -10.30
C HIS A 243 33.15 9.63 -10.57
N LYS A 244 31.88 10.02 -10.65
CA LYS A 244 31.47 11.42 -10.77
C LYS A 244 31.64 12.15 -9.43
N THR A 245 32.54 13.14 -9.42
CA THR A 245 32.87 13.95 -8.23
C THR A 245 32.00 15.19 -8.04
N THR A 246 31.16 15.52 -9.04
CA THR A 246 30.27 16.69 -9.02
C THR A 246 28.85 16.25 -8.63
N TYR A 247 28.30 16.83 -7.55
CA TYR A 247 26.97 16.48 -7.05
C TYR A 247 25.80 17.07 -7.86
N CYS A 248 26.04 18.15 -8.59
CA CYS A 248 25.04 18.73 -9.48
C CYS A 248 25.13 18.09 -10.87
N GLU A 249 24.01 17.59 -11.36
CA GLU A 249 23.89 17.18 -12.76
C GLU A 249 23.84 18.41 -13.68
N VAL A 250 24.51 18.32 -14.83
CA VAL A 250 24.55 19.37 -15.85
C VAL A 250 23.56 19.11 -16.99
N ALA A 251 22.97 17.90 -17.04
CA ALA A 251 22.08 17.43 -18.08
C ALA A 251 21.09 16.40 -17.53
N ASP A 252 19.90 16.38 -18.14
CA ASP A 252 18.86 15.38 -17.89
C ASP A 252 18.94 14.28 -18.98
N LEU A 253 19.46 13.10 -18.62
CA LEU A 253 19.75 11.95 -19.52
C LEU A 253 18.52 11.08 -19.94
N ASN A 254 17.83 11.47 -21.03
CA ASN A 254 16.78 10.74 -21.78
C ASN A 254 16.15 9.43 -21.21
N HIS A 255 15.38 9.54 -20.12
CA HIS A 255 14.52 8.48 -19.57
C HIS A 255 13.25 8.17 -20.41
N SER A 256 13.11 8.69 -21.63
CA SER A 256 11.91 8.47 -22.43
C SER A 256 11.84 7.04 -22.96
N TRP A 257 10.64 6.50 -23.20
CA TRP A 257 10.47 5.15 -23.76
C TRP A 257 11.34 4.91 -24.99
N ASN A 258 11.33 5.84 -25.96
CA ASN A 258 12.15 5.74 -27.17
C ASN A 258 13.65 5.93 -26.88
N GLY A 259 14.01 6.81 -25.94
CA GLY A 259 15.37 7.00 -25.46
C GLY A 259 15.94 5.70 -24.93
N THR A 260 15.37 5.16 -23.86
CA THR A 260 15.80 3.90 -23.24
C THR A 260 15.82 2.72 -24.22
N HIS A 261 14.97 2.69 -25.26
CA HIS A 261 15.06 1.66 -26.30
C HIS A 261 16.24 1.85 -27.27
N ALA A 262 16.54 3.09 -27.67
CA ALA A 262 17.72 3.41 -28.48
C ALA A 262 19.01 3.16 -27.69
N GLU A 263 19.00 3.50 -26.40
CA GLU A 263 20.13 3.24 -25.53
C GLU A 263 20.40 1.74 -25.30
N VAL A 264 19.32 0.97 -25.12
CA VAL A 264 19.36 -0.49 -24.97
C VAL A 264 19.91 -1.18 -26.23
N ASP A 265 19.76 -0.56 -27.39
CA ASP A 265 20.06 -1.08 -28.74
C ASP A 265 19.89 -2.61 -28.87
N GLY A 266 18.65 -3.08 -28.72
CA GLY A 266 18.33 -4.52 -28.83
C GLY A 266 18.98 -5.45 -27.79
N GLY A 267 19.79 -4.93 -26.87
CA GLY A 267 20.63 -5.68 -25.94
C GLY A 267 22.14 -5.58 -26.17
N ALA A 268 22.60 -4.70 -27.09
CA ALA A 268 24.03 -4.42 -27.31
C ALA A 268 24.64 -3.52 -26.22
N MET A 269 23.83 -2.59 -25.70
CA MET A 269 24.15 -1.70 -24.56
C MET A 269 25.17 -0.58 -24.80
N ASP A 270 25.46 -0.31 -26.06
CA ASP A 270 26.37 0.73 -26.53
C ASP A 270 25.70 2.09 -26.79
N GLY A 271 24.36 2.18 -26.85
CA GLY A 271 23.63 3.39 -27.25
C GLY A 271 23.55 4.56 -26.27
N PHE A 272 23.96 4.43 -25.00
CA PHE A 272 23.69 5.44 -23.95
C PHE A 272 24.35 6.79 -24.19
N THR A 273 25.62 6.80 -24.56
CA THR A 273 26.36 8.03 -24.89
C THR A 273 25.75 8.74 -26.10
N ALA A 274 25.33 7.97 -27.12
CA ALA A 274 24.68 8.48 -28.32
C ALA A 274 23.30 9.09 -28.06
N ALA A 275 22.47 8.45 -27.23
CA ALA A 275 21.12 8.92 -26.91
C ALA A 275 21.08 10.18 -26.02
N ASN A 276 22.21 10.51 -25.36
CA ASN A 276 22.33 11.56 -24.35
C ASN A 276 23.35 12.65 -24.70
N ALA A 277 23.82 12.68 -25.95
CA ALA A 277 24.86 13.59 -26.43
C ALA A 277 24.55 15.09 -26.12
N ASN A 278 25.21 15.65 -25.11
CA ASN A 278 25.09 17.05 -24.69
C ASN A 278 26.46 17.76 -24.71
N GLY A 279 26.56 18.85 -25.49
CA GLY A 279 27.80 19.64 -25.61
C GLY A 279 28.21 20.41 -24.35
N ALA A 280 27.32 20.58 -23.36
CA ALA A 280 27.66 21.08 -22.03
C ALA A 280 28.28 20.00 -21.13
N ASP A 281 28.26 18.75 -21.56
CA ASP A 281 28.69 17.59 -20.80
C ASP A 281 29.38 16.52 -21.69
N PRO A 282 30.54 16.83 -22.30
CA PRO A 282 31.21 15.93 -23.24
C PRO A 282 31.67 14.61 -22.62
N PHE A 283 31.66 14.45 -21.29
CA PHE A 283 32.22 13.29 -20.60
C PHE A 283 31.24 12.54 -19.68
N THR A 284 30.18 13.16 -19.13
CA THR A 284 29.29 12.48 -18.16
C THR A 284 28.02 11.84 -18.75
N MET A 285 28.03 11.67 -20.07
CA MET A 285 27.06 10.93 -20.94
C MET A 285 26.78 9.45 -20.57
N ALA A 286 27.38 8.90 -19.50
CA ALA A 286 27.60 7.46 -19.31
C ALA A 286 27.32 6.97 -17.87
N CYS A 287 26.14 7.27 -17.31
CA CYS A 287 25.59 6.56 -16.14
C CYS A 287 24.78 5.30 -16.57
N THR A 288 24.52 4.35 -15.65
CA THR A 288 24.22 2.92 -16.00
C THR A 288 22.97 2.23 -15.31
N THR A 289 21.82 2.00 -16.01
CA THR A 289 20.49 1.38 -15.77
C THR A 289 20.34 -0.02 -16.33
N HIS A 290 20.40 -1.00 -15.44
CA HIS A 290 19.92 -2.33 -15.77
C HIS A 290 18.38 -2.44 -15.64
N SER A 291 17.69 -2.86 -16.71
CA SER A 291 16.29 -3.31 -16.63
C SER A 291 16.20 -4.84 -16.73
N ARG A 292 15.83 -5.47 -15.61
CA ARG A 292 15.58 -6.92 -15.51
C ARG A 292 14.22 -7.26 -16.11
N ARG A 293 14.14 -8.31 -16.93
CA ARG A 293 12.91 -8.72 -17.63
C ARG A 293 11.75 -8.98 -16.64
N VAL A 294 10.80 -8.05 -16.56
CA VAL A 294 9.48 -8.27 -15.95
C VAL A 294 8.48 -8.54 -17.07
N THR A 295 7.98 -9.77 -17.17
CA THR A 295 6.81 -10.09 -18.00
C THR A 295 5.55 -9.56 -17.33
N ALA A 296 5.16 -8.33 -17.67
CA ALA A 296 3.88 -7.73 -17.29
C ALA A 296 3.06 -7.40 -18.55
N THR A 297 2.03 -8.19 -18.82
CA THR A 297 1.08 -7.96 -19.90
C THR A 297 -0.04 -7.00 -19.45
N SER A 298 0.04 -5.73 -19.84
CA SER A 298 -1.06 -4.74 -19.69
C SER A 298 -1.02 -3.68 -20.81
N PRO A 299 -2.18 -3.22 -21.34
CA PRO A 299 -2.27 -2.22 -22.41
C PRO A 299 -2.23 -0.77 -21.89
N PRO A 300 -1.99 0.23 -22.76
CA PRO A 300 -1.62 1.58 -22.34
C PRO A 300 -2.79 2.50 -21.94
N HIS A 301 -2.48 3.54 -21.16
CA HIS A 301 -3.29 4.74 -20.97
C HIS A 301 -2.44 6.00 -21.20
N SER A 302 -3.05 7.05 -21.75
CA SER A 302 -2.36 8.22 -22.33
C SER A 302 -1.59 9.09 -21.32
N PRO A 303 -0.47 9.71 -21.73
CA PRO A 303 0.38 10.51 -20.84
C PRO A 303 -0.16 11.94 -20.62
N ARG A 304 -0.17 12.40 -19.37
CA ARG A 304 -0.13 13.83 -19.02
C ARG A 304 1.33 14.26 -18.84
N ARG A 305 1.68 15.48 -19.28
CA ARG A 305 3.02 16.05 -19.14
C ARG A 305 3.24 16.64 -17.74
N SER A 306 4.42 16.39 -17.17
CA SER A 306 5.09 17.11 -16.08
C SER A 306 6.61 16.81 -16.15
N PRO A 307 7.49 17.56 -15.43
CA PRO A 307 8.95 17.60 -15.67
C PRO A 307 9.62 16.22 -15.48
N THR A 308 10.46 15.73 -16.39
CA THR A 308 11.94 15.90 -16.45
C THR A 308 12.67 15.61 -15.13
N ASP A 309 13.17 14.38 -15.01
CA ASP A 309 14.43 13.99 -14.36
C ASP A 309 14.85 12.61 -14.98
N CYS A 310 16.09 12.05 -14.89
CA CYS A 310 16.61 11.04 -15.87
C CYS A 310 17.48 9.81 -15.44
N ILE A 311 17.55 8.74 -16.27
CA ILE A 311 18.23 7.43 -15.97
C ILE A 311 18.70 6.60 -17.21
N CYS A 312 19.96 6.06 -17.25
CA CYS A 312 20.64 5.34 -18.39
C CYS A 312 21.60 4.17 -17.96
N SER A 313 21.93 3.09 -18.79
CA SER A 313 22.92 1.88 -19.02
C SER A 313 22.91 0.34 -18.51
N ARG A 314 23.00 -0.75 -19.34
CA ARG A 314 23.06 -2.23 -18.92
C ARG A 314 24.35 -3.04 -19.29
N GLY A 315 24.40 -4.36 -18.92
CA GLY A 315 25.32 -5.44 -19.39
C GLY A 315 24.72 -6.64 -20.20
N HIS A 316 25.47 -7.75 -20.36
CA HIS A 316 25.34 -8.78 -21.44
C HIS A 316 24.56 -10.11 -21.13
N ARG A 317 24.47 -10.99 -22.14
CA ARG A 317 23.53 -12.14 -22.32
C ARG A 317 23.86 -13.42 -21.53
N LEU A 318 22.89 -14.00 -20.82
CA LEU A 318 22.97 -15.35 -20.23
C LEU A 318 22.74 -16.45 -21.29
N VAL A 319 23.60 -17.49 -21.33
CA VAL A 319 23.40 -18.71 -22.12
C VAL A 319 22.79 -19.79 -21.24
N THR A 320 21.57 -20.26 -21.55
CA THR A 320 20.94 -21.37 -20.83
C THR A 320 21.07 -22.67 -21.63
N SER A 321 21.91 -23.60 -21.17
CA SER A 321 21.97 -24.96 -21.67
C SER A 321 20.77 -25.78 -21.17
N ALA A 322 19.74 -25.92 -22.00
CA ALA A 322 18.62 -26.81 -21.70
C ALA A 322 19.01 -28.26 -22.03
N THR A 323 19.48 -29.01 -21.02
CA THR A 323 19.47 -30.48 -21.12
C THR A 323 18.07 -30.97 -20.83
N THR A 324 17.27 -31.19 -21.87
CA THR A 324 15.98 -31.87 -21.73
C THR A 324 16.21 -33.35 -21.40
N ARG A 325 15.84 -33.76 -20.20
CA ARG A 325 15.55 -35.16 -19.89
C ARG A 325 14.08 -35.27 -19.53
N SER A 326 13.28 -35.72 -20.50
CA SER A 326 11.99 -36.32 -20.23
C SER A 326 12.20 -37.81 -20.02
N ASP A 327 11.36 -38.38 -19.15
CA ASP A 327 11.28 -39.79 -18.74
C ASP A 327 12.47 -40.33 -17.89
#